data_AF-A0A4Z2BWS2-F1
#
_entry.id   AF-A0A4Z2BWS2-F1
#
_cell.length_a   1.000
_cell.length_b   1.000
_cell.length_c   1.000
_cell.angle_alpha   90.00
_cell.angle_beta   90.00
_cell.angle_gamma   90.00
#
_symmetry.space_group_name_H-M   'P 1'
#
loop_
_entity.id
_entity.type
_entity.pdbx_description
1 polymer ?
#
loop_
_entity_poly.entity_id
_entity_poly.type
_entity_poly.pdbx_seq_one_letter_code
_entity_poly.pdbx_strand_id
1 'polypeptide(L)'
;MEESSMIGVLGHLSVLEDQARKRKTPQQGRLKELKDKVEALKIQRDRLVAEIEIHKKLQKLRSSMDQESTQEAKETVEEMGEDPDSQVLQQMAKYSQLKDLLYAHHITGGYNLVKTRQGKGVCISLATAYNGVFFETYNLELNLRPIIKISRHNIPPFIPLKRLEEDSNFQTDLMVFLDTLSQHLNAYVGRKEQLRLVKVHHQSVEVMESNALCSILVLMFTIPRVKMTVLCMLDYSDHTSCFPKRVSLESEDMSLPESEEWKKNCRLLMETPVHQALSAMRRMGSIV
;
A
#
# COMPACT_ATOMS: atom_id res chain seq x y z
N MET A 1 11.27 3.98 -70.96
CA MET A 1 10.01 4.62 -71.37
C MET A 1 9.75 5.72 -70.35
N GLU A 2 10.46 6.84 -70.48
CA GLU A 2 10.09 8.00 -71.33
C GLU A 2 8.99 8.84 -70.67
N GLU A 3 9.39 9.78 -69.82
CA GLU A 3 8.57 10.97 -69.51
C GLU A 3 9.38 12.13 -68.90
N SER A 4 10.69 12.20 -69.16
CA SER A 4 11.58 13.23 -68.56
C SER A 4 11.97 14.36 -69.51
N SER A 5 11.26 14.58 -70.62
CA SER A 5 11.64 15.60 -71.61
C SER A 5 10.50 16.52 -72.07
N MET A 6 9.55 16.89 -71.19
CA MET A 6 8.61 18.00 -71.45
C MET A 6 8.23 18.81 -70.20
N ILE A 7 9.19 19.08 -69.31
CA ILE A 7 9.02 20.13 -68.29
C ILE A 7 10.09 21.17 -68.58
N GLY A 8 9.71 22.26 -69.23
CA GLY A 8 10.63 23.38 -69.49
C GLY A 8 11.26 23.90 -68.20
N VAL A 9 12.40 24.58 -68.29
CA VAL A 9 13.19 25.08 -67.14
C VAL A 9 12.33 25.79 -66.09
N LEU A 10 11.31 26.54 -66.53
CA LEU A 10 10.34 27.22 -65.67
C LEU A 10 9.42 26.26 -64.88
N GLY A 11 8.98 25.16 -65.48
CA GLY A 11 8.19 24.14 -64.79
C GLY A 11 8.99 23.38 -63.74
N HIS A 12 10.27 23.11 -64.02
CA HIS A 12 11.18 22.51 -63.03
C HIS A 12 11.45 23.49 -61.88
N LEU A 13 11.58 24.79 -62.17
CA LEU A 13 11.69 25.83 -61.15
C LEU A 13 10.45 25.90 -60.26
N SER A 14 9.24 25.82 -60.84
CA SER A 14 7.98 25.82 -60.09
C SER A 14 7.86 24.61 -59.15
N VAL A 15 8.24 23.42 -59.61
CA VAL A 15 8.27 22.21 -58.76
C VAL A 15 9.27 22.36 -57.61
N LEU A 16 10.46 22.92 -57.86
CA LEU A 16 11.45 23.18 -56.82
C LEU A 16 10.98 24.25 -55.83
N GLU A 17 10.29 25.29 -56.29
CA GLU A 17 9.74 26.33 -55.43
C GLU A 17 8.62 25.79 -54.52
N ASP A 18 7.75 24.94 -55.05
CA ASP A 18 6.70 24.25 -54.29
C ASP A 18 7.28 23.26 -53.28
N GLN A 19 8.33 22.53 -53.64
CA GLN A 19 9.05 21.65 -52.70
C GLN A 19 9.76 22.45 -51.60
N ALA A 20 10.34 23.61 -51.91
CA ALA A 20 10.96 24.51 -50.94
C ALA A 20 9.92 25.12 -49.98
N ARG A 21 8.75 25.53 -50.50
CA ARG A 21 7.62 26.03 -49.70
C ARG A 21 7.06 24.94 -48.80
N LYS A 22 6.82 23.73 -49.32
CA LYS A 22 6.35 22.55 -48.57
C LYS A 22 7.34 22.07 -47.50
N ARG A 23 8.64 22.36 -47.61
CA ARG A 23 9.64 22.05 -46.56
C ARG A 23 9.67 23.12 -45.46
N LYS A 24 9.49 24.40 -45.80
CA LYS A 24 9.52 25.52 -44.84
C LYS A 24 8.32 25.55 -43.90
N THR A 25 7.11 25.27 -44.37
CA THR A 25 5.87 25.32 -43.58
C THR A 25 5.79 24.29 -42.43
N PRO A 26 6.05 22.98 -42.63
CA PRO A 26 6.02 22.01 -41.53
C PRO A 26 7.19 22.17 -40.56
N GLN A 27 8.35 22.65 -41.02
CA GLN A 27 9.48 22.97 -40.14
C GLN A 27 9.18 24.17 -39.25
N GLN A 28 8.55 25.23 -39.78
CA GLN A 28 8.17 26.40 -38.97
C GLN A 28 7.05 26.09 -37.96
N GLY A 29 6.06 25.27 -38.33
CA GLY A 29 5.03 24.80 -37.40
C GLY A 29 5.63 23.98 -36.25
N ARG A 30 6.49 23.01 -36.57
CA ARG A 30 7.19 22.19 -35.57
C ARG A 30 8.14 23.02 -34.68
N LEU A 31 8.81 24.03 -35.23
CA LEU A 31 9.64 24.96 -34.46
C LEU A 31 8.80 25.83 -33.53
N LYS A 32 7.60 26.25 -33.94
CA LYS A 32 6.68 27.01 -33.09
C LYS A 32 6.14 26.14 -31.95
N GLU A 33 5.69 24.92 -32.25
CA GLU A 33 5.29 23.94 -31.24
C GLU A 33 6.42 23.59 -30.26
N LEU A 34 7.66 23.45 -30.74
CA LEU A 34 8.82 23.22 -29.88
C LEU A 34 9.13 24.42 -28.99
N LYS A 35 8.99 25.65 -29.51
CA LYS A 35 9.15 26.87 -28.71
C LYS A 35 8.08 26.96 -27.62
N ASP A 36 6.82 26.71 -27.97
CA ASP A 36 5.70 26.72 -27.02
C ASP A 36 5.89 25.65 -25.92
N LYS A 37 6.39 24.46 -26.29
CA LYS A 37 6.76 23.41 -25.32
C LYS A 37 7.92 23.84 -24.41
N VAL A 38 8.94 24.51 -24.95
CA VAL A 38 10.06 25.02 -24.15
C VAL A 38 9.59 26.09 -23.18
N GLU A 39 8.70 26.99 -23.61
CA GLU A 39 8.09 28.01 -22.76
C GLU A 39 7.30 27.36 -21.60
N ALA A 40 6.46 26.37 -21.92
CA ALA A 40 5.68 25.63 -20.91
C ALA A 40 6.58 24.89 -19.91
N LEU A 41 7.65 24.23 -20.39
CA LEU A 41 8.62 23.54 -19.52
C LEU A 41 9.41 24.51 -18.65
N LYS A 42 9.74 25.71 -19.15
CA LYS A 42 10.37 26.76 -18.32
C LYS A 42 9.47 27.19 -17.17
N ILE A 43 8.20 27.46 -17.45
CA ILE A 43 7.21 27.82 -16.42
C ILE A 43 7.07 26.70 -15.38
N GLN A 44 7.01 25.44 -15.81
CA GLN A 44 6.97 24.30 -14.89
C GLN A 44 8.24 24.21 -14.03
N ARG A 45 9.41 24.38 -14.63
CA ARG A 45 10.68 24.35 -13.92
C ARG A 45 10.78 25.49 -12.90
N ASP A 46 10.42 26.71 -13.27
CA ASP A 46 10.47 27.86 -12.35
C ASP A 46 9.50 27.68 -11.17
N ARG A 47 8.32 27.09 -11.42
CA ARG A 47 7.38 26.69 -10.36
C ARG A 47 7.98 25.64 -9.41
N LEU A 48 8.63 24.60 -9.95
CA LEU A 48 9.28 23.57 -9.14
C LEU A 48 10.47 24.12 -8.34
N VAL A 49 11.23 25.06 -8.92
CA VAL A 49 12.34 25.73 -8.22
C VAL A 49 11.82 26.52 -7.03
N ALA A 50 10.74 27.28 -7.19
CA ALA A 50 10.11 28.00 -6.09
C ALA A 50 9.60 27.05 -4.99
N GLU A 51 8.97 25.93 -5.38
CA GLU A 51 8.50 24.92 -4.43
C GLU A 51 9.67 24.30 -3.64
N ILE A 52 10.79 23.98 -4.29
CA ILE A 52 12.01 23.49 -3.64
C ILE A 52 12.58 24.54 -2.67
N GLU A 53 12.59 25.81 -3.05
CA GLU A 53 13.09 26.88 -2.18
C GLU A 53 12.24 27.02 -0.91
N ILE A 54 10.91 26.93 -1.04
CA ILE A 54 9.99 26.92 0.10
C ILE A 54 10.27 25.71 0.99
N HIS A 55 10.40 24.51 0.43
CA HIS A 55 10.73 23.30 1.19
C HIS A 55 12.07 23.41 1.93
N LYS A 56 13.09 24.03 1.32
CA LYS A 56 14.38 24.31 1.98
C LYS A 56 14.23 25.28 3.15
N LYS A 57 13.46 26.35 2.99
CA LYS A 57 13.17 27.31 4.07
C LYS A 57 12.42 26.62 5.22
N LEU A 58 11.42 25.80 4.89
CA LEU A 58 10.68 24.99 5.87
C LEU A 58 11.59 24.01 6.62
N GLN A 59 12.49 23.31 5.92
CA GLN A 59 13.42 22.39 6.55
C GLN A 59 14.37 23.09 7.54
N LYS A 60 14.88 24.28 7.18
CA LYS A 60 15.71 25.10 8.08
C LYS A 60 14.95 25.53 9.34
N LEU A 61 13.71 25.98 9.17
CA LEU A 61 12.84 26.36 10.30
C LEU A 61 12.50 25.18 11.21
N ARG A 62 12.32 23.98 10.65
CA ARG A 62 12.14 22.77 11.47
C ARG A 62 13.39 22.45 12.29
N SER A 63 14.57 22.50 11.68
CA SER A 63 15.81 22.21 12.40
C SER A 63 16.08 23.21 13.53
N SER A 64 15.72 24.49 13.37
CA SER A 64 15.84 25.46 14.46
C SER A 64 14.82 25.20 15.57
N MET A 65 13.59 24.81 15.23
CA MET A 65 12.56 24.46 16.21
C MET A 65 12.90 23.20 17.02
N ASP A 66 13.47 22.17 16.39
CA ASP A 66 13.86 20.94 17.09
C ASP A 66 15.02 21.21 18.08
N GLN A 67 15.81 22.27 17.84
CA GLN A 67 16.89 22.74 18.72
C GLN A 67 16.42 23.62 19.89
N GLU A 68 15.15 24.08 19.91
CA GLU A 68 14.54 24.90 20.98
C GLU A 68 14.43 24.18 22.34
N SER A 69 14.87 22.91 22.44
CA SER A 69 15.09 22.23 23.72
C SER A 69 16.36 22.69 24.46
N THR A 70 17.16 23.58 23.87
CA THR A 70 18.33 24.22 24.49
C THR A 70 18.16 25.75 24.50
N GLN A 71 18.52 26.40 25.60
CA GLN A 71 18.17 27.78 26.02
C GLN A 71 18.51 28.96 25.07
N GLU A 72 19.06 28.73 23.88
CA GLU A 72 19.61 29.78 22.99
C GLU A 72 18.60 30.36 21.99
N ALA A 73 17.33 29.92 22.00
CA ALA A 73 16.35 30.29 20.97
C ALA A 73 15.60 31.63 21.19
N LYS A 74 15.82 32.35 22.30
CA LYS A 74 15.15 33.65 22.50
C LYS A 74 15.71 34.75 21.60
N GLU A 75 16.96 34.64 21.16
CA GLU A 75 17.61 35.69 20.34
C GLU A 75 17.28 35.56 18.85
N THR A 76 17.03 34.35 18.33
CA THR A 76 16.74 34.15 16.89
C THR A 76 15.29 34.45 16.48
N VAL A 77 14.34 34.48 17.43
CA VAL A 77 12.95 34.87 17.16
C VAL A 77 12.83 36.39 16.97
N GLU A 78 13.74 37.18 17.56
CA GLU A 78 13.73 38.64 17.44
C GLU A 78 14.35 39.14 16.12
N GLU A 79 15.16 38.34 15.42
CA GLU A 79 15.82 38.74 14.16
C GLU A 79 14.99 38.51 12.89
N MET A 80 13.93 37.70 12.94
CA MET A 80 13.00 37.59 11.81
C MET A 80 11.88 38.61 11.99
N GLY A 81 12.03 39.77 11.35
CA GLY A 81 11.03 40.84 11.37
C GLY A 81 9.60 40.36 11.07
N GLU A 82 8.63 41.18 11.49
CA GLU A 82 7.18 41.00 11.39
C GLU A 82 6.65 40.99 9.94
N ASP A 83 7.28 40.24 9.03
CA ASP A 83 6.81 40.06 7.68
C ASP A 83 5.70 38.99 7.66
N PRO A 84 4.50 39.27 7.13
CA PRO A 84 3.41 38.29 7.06
C PRO A 84 3.82 36.97 6.37
N ASP A 85 4.74 37.01 5.41
CA ASP A 85 5.25 35.81 4.73
C ASP A 85 6.09 34.92 5.68
N SER A 86 6.80 35.52 6.64
CA SER A 86 7.55 34.81 7.69
C SER A 86 6.61 34.08 8.66
N GLN A 87 5.52 34.72 9.06
CA GLN A 87 4.53 34.11 9.97
C GLN A 87 3.81 32.92 9.30
N VAL A 88 3.48 33.03 8.01
CA VAL A 88 2.90 31.94 7.22
C VAL A 88 3.87 30.77 7.12
N LEU A 89 5.16 31.01 6.86
CA LEU A 89 6.18 29.96 6.80
C LEU A 89 6.37 29.25 8.15
N GLN A 90 6.33 29.97 9.27
CA GLN A 90 6.37 29.36 10.60
C GLN A 90 5.13 28.49 10.88
N GLN A 91 3.93 28.95 10.52
CA GLN A 91 2.70 28.16 10.64
C GLN A 91 2.76 26.90 9.78
N MET A 92 3.26 27.00 8.55
CA MET A 92 3.46 25.85 7.66
C MET A 92 4.46 24.84 8.24
N ALA A 93 5.56 25.31 8.85
CA ALA A 93 6.54 24.44 9.50
C ALA A 93 5.90 23.66 10.66
N LYS A 94 5.18 24.36 11.57
CA LYS A 94 4.44 23.75 12.69
C LYS A 94 3.39 22.75 12.22
N TYR A 95 2.58 23.13 11.23
CA TYR A 95 1.56 22.25 10.66
C TYR A 95 2.18 20.97 10.10
N SER A 96 3.32 21.10 9.42
CA SER A 96 3.97 19.94 8.83
C SER A 96 4.63 19.04 9.87
N GLN A 97 5.22 19.57 10.94
CA GLN A 97 5.69 18.76 12.08
C GLN A 97 4.54 17.98 12.73
N LEU A 98 3.40 18.64 12.96
CA LEU A 98 2.20 17.98 13.50
C LEU A 98 1.68 16.88 12.58
N LYS A 99 1.72 17.12 11.27
CA LYS A 99 1.34 16.12 10.26
C LYS A 99 2.27 14.91 10.29
N ASP A 100 3.58 15.14 10.39
CA ASP A 100 4.59 14.08 10.47
C ASP A 100 4.43 13.28 11.77
N LEU A 101 4.17 13.96 12.91
CA LEU A 101 3.88 13.31 14.19
C LEU A 101 2.60 12.47 14.13
N LEU A 102 1.53 12.99 13.51
CA LEU A 102 0.28 12.25 13.34
C LEU A 102 0.50 11.03 12.44
N TYR A 103 1.32 11.15 11.40
CA TYR A 103 1.69 10.03 10.53
C TYR A 103 2.54 8.99 11.28
N ALA A 104 3.48 9.41 12.12
CA ALA A 104 4.26 8.51 12.97
C ALA A 104 3.35 7.75 13.96
N HIS A 105 2.38 8.43 14.58
CA HIS A 105 1.39 7.79 15.45
C HIS A 105 0.51 6.80 14.67
N HIS A 106 0.11 7.15 13.44
CA HIS A 106 -0.65 6.25 12.58
C HIS A 106 0.11 4.95 12.30
N ILE A 107 1.40 5.05 11.98
CA ILE A 107 2.25 3.87 11.70
C ILE A 107 2.47 3.04 12.98
N THR A 108 2.71 3.70 14.11
CA THR A 108 3.07 3.02 15.36
C THR A 108 1.84 2.40 16.05
N GLY A 109 0.74 3.14 16.10
CA GLY A 109 -0.48 2.73 16.80
C GLY A 109 -1.45 1.92 15.92
N GLY A 110 -1.33 1.97 14.60
CA GLY A 110 -2.20 1.21 13.68
C GLY A 110 -3.64 1.73 13.57
N TYR A 111 -3.99 2.80 14.30
CA TYR A 111 -5.30 3.45 14.18
C TYR A 111 -5.23 4.98 14.21
N ASN A 112 -6.21 5.62 13.59
CA ASN A 112 -6.42 7.06 13.62
C ASN A 112 -7.74 7.41 14.30
N LEU A 113 -7.78 8.55 14.97
CA LEU A 113 -8.94 9.03 15.71
C LEU A 113 -9.45 10.35 15.13
N VAL A 114 -10.71 10.39 14.72
CA VAL A 114 -11.35 11.62 14.21
C VAL A 114 -12.66 11.85 14.95
N LYS A 115 -12.84 13.06 15.51
CA LYS A 115 -14.08 13.45 16.16
C LYS A 115 -15.20 13.57 15.10
N THR A 116 -16.37 12.99 15.36
CA THR A 116 -17.49 13.08 14.41
C THR A 116 -18.16 14.45 14.48
N ARG A 117 -18.81 14.84 13.37
CA ARG A 117 -19.40 16.19 13.16
C ARG A 117 -20.42 16.63 14.22
N GLN A 118 -20.93 15.70 15.03
CA GLN A 118 -21.90 15.99 16.09
C GLN A 118 -21.27 16.12 17.48
N GLY A 119 -19.94 15.97 17.64
CA GLY A 119 -19.24 16.07 18.92
C GLY A 119 -19.63 15.02 19.97
N LYS A 120 -20.53 14.10 19.63
CA LYS A 120 -21.07 13.04 20.51
C LYS A 120 -20.38 11.69 20.32
N GLY A 121 -19.54 11.57 19.28
CA GLY A 121 -18.90 10.32 18.92
C GLY A 121 -17.53 10.51 18.29
N VAL A 122 -16.90 9.38 18.01
CA VAL A 122 -15.54 9.29 17.50
C VAL A 122 -15.48 8.22 16.42
N CYS A 123 -14.82 8.51 15.32
CA CYS A 123 -14.52 7.56 14.26
C CYS A 123 -13.08 7.09 14.43
N ILE A 124 -12.91 5.78 14.51
CA ILE A 124 -11.63 5.08 14.60
C ILE A 124 -11.36 4.43 13.25
N SER A 125 -10.22 4.73 12.64
CA SER A 125 -9.78 4.10 11.40
C SER A 125 -8.61 3.16 11.70
N LEU A 126 -8.82 1.86 11.54
CA LEU A 126 -7.85 0.78 11.74
C LEU A 126 -7.21 0.43 10.39
N ALA A 127 -5.93 0.74 10.22
CA ALA A 127 -5.20 0.34 9.03
C ALA A 127 -4.66 -1.08 9.20
N THR A 128 -4.85 -1.92 8.18
CA THR A 128 -4.23 -3.24 8.13
C THR A 128 -2.91 -3.20 7.40
N ALA A 129 -1.96 -4.01 7.84
CA ALA A 129 -0.64 -4.12 7.23
C ALA A 129 -0.19 -5.57 7.13
N TYR A 130 0.51 -5.88 6.04
CA TYR A 130 1.11 -7.18 5.83
C TYR A 130 2.50 -7.00 5.20
N ASN A 131 3.52 -7.66 5.75
CA ASN A 131 4.92 -7.52 5.33
C ASN A 131 5.40 -6.06 5.15
N GLY A 132 5.02 -5.18 6.08
CA GLY A 132 5.43 -3.76 6.06
C GLY A 132 4.70 -2.88 5.04
N VAL A 133 3.68 -3.39 4.37
CA VAL A 133 2.85 -2.64 3.42
C VAL A 133 1.43 -2.48 3.98
N PHE A 134 0.88 -1.27 3.89
CA PHE A 134 -0.50 -0.99 4.28
C PHE A 134 -1.48 -1.43 3.18
N PHE A 135 -2.63 -1.97 3.61
CA PHE A 135 -3.68 -2.46 2.73
C PHE A 135 -4.99 -1.69 2.98
N GLU A 136 -5.99 -2.37 3.53
CA GLU A 136 -7.33 -1.86 3.69
C GLU A 136 -7.46 -1.16 5.04
N THR A 137 -8.22 -0.06 5.07
CA THR A 137 -8.55 0.66 6.31
C THR A 137 -10.01 0.41 6.67
N TYR A 138 -10.22 -0.11 7.87
CA TYR A 138 -11.53 -0.36 8.44
C TYR A 138 -11.91 0.76 9.40
N ASN A 139 -13.16 1.19 9.34
CA ASN A 139 -13.67 2.33 10.09
C ASN A 139 -14.74 1.87 11.07
N LEU A 140 -14.64 2.39 12.28
CA LEU A 140 -15.52 2.13 13.39
C LEU A 140 -16.00 3.46 13.98
N GLU A 141 -17.29 3.74 13.91
CA GLU A 141 -17.90 4.90 14.54
C GLU A 141 -18.46 4.51 15.92
N LEU A 142 -18.02 5.21 16.95
CA LEU A 142 -18.40 5.00 18.34
C LEU A 142 -19.17 6.20 18.88
N ASN A 143 -20.27 5.93 19.59
CA ASN A 143 -20.96 6.91 20.42
C ASN A 143 -20.45 6.79 21.86
N LEU A 144 -19.98 7.89 22.46
CA LEU A 144 -19.32 7.88 23.77
C LEU A 144 -20.26 8.13 24.96
N ARG A 145 -21.52 8.53 24.73
CA ARG A 145 -22.47 8.86 25.81
C ARG A 145 -23.84 8.21 25.59
N PRO A 146 -24.49 7.66 26.63
CA PRO A 146 -24.01 7.46 28.01
C PRO A 146 -23.15 6.19 28.20
N ILE A 147 -23.15 5.29 27.21
CA ILE A 147 -22.44 4.00 27.18
C ILE A 147 -21.74 3.94 25.83
N ILE A 148 -20.51 3.40 25.78
CA ILE A 148 -19.78 3.25 24.53
C ILE A 148 -20.55 2.26 23.65
N LYS A 149 -20.95 2.68 22.45
CA LYS A 149 -21.67 1.84 21.49
C LYS A 149 -21.15 2.04 20.09
N ILE A 150 -21.02 0.94 19.36
CA ILE A 150 -20.74 0.97 17.92
C ILE A 150 -21.99 1.47 17.20
N SER A 151 -21.87 2.59 16.48
CA SER A 151 -22.98 3.16 15.70
C SER A 151 -22.95 2.70 14.25
N ARG A 152 -21.77 2.73 13.61
CA ARG A 152 -21.55 2.33 12.22
C ARG A 152 -20.18 1.69 12.09
N HIS A 153 -20.05 0.72 11.18
CA HIS A 153 -18.76 0.13 10.84
C HIS A 153 -18.78 -0.42 9.41
N ASN A 154 -17.60 -0.58 8.82
CA ASN A 154 -17.41 -1.33 7.56
C ASN A 154 -16.67 -2.66 7.79
N ILE A 155 -16.61 -3.12 9.04
CA ILE A 155 -15.95 -4.38 9.43
C ILE A 155 -16.72 -5.56 8.82
N PRO A 156 -16.03 -6.52 8.19
CA PRO A 156 -16.66 -7.67 7.55
C PRO A 156 -17.56 -8.48 8.50
N PRO A 157 -18.71 -8.98 8.03
CA PRO A 157 -19.74 -9.59 8.90
C PRO A 157 -19.29 -10.91 9.56
N PHE A 158 -18.25 -11.55 9.04
CA PHE A 158 -17.68 -12.78 9.60
C PHE A 158 -16.75 -12.52 10.81
N ILE A 159 -16.38 -11.26 11.10
CA ILE A 159 -15.65 -10.90 12.30
C ILE A 159 -16.66 -10.71 13.44
N PRO A 160 -16.53 -11.44 14.56
CA PRO A 160 -17.58 -11.52 15.58
C PRO A 160 -17.53 -10.32 16.54
N LEU A 161 -17.89 -9.12 16.06
CA LEU A 161 -17.83 -7.89 16.87
C LEU A 161 -18.53 -7.97 18.22
N LYS A 162 -19.74 -8.55 18.26
CA LYS A 162 -20.50 -8.69 19.50
C LYS A 162 -19.77 -9.54 20.55
N ARG A 163 -19.11 -10.62 20.13
CA ARG A 163 -18.31 -11.45 21.03
C ARG A 163 -17.08 -10.69 21.52
N LEU A 164 -16.42 -9.96 20.62
CA LEU A 164 -15.28 -9.12 20.99
C LEU A 164 -15.65 -8.01 21.99
N GLU A 165 -16.84 -7.42 21.84
CA GLU A 165 -17.37 -6.44 22.79
C GLU A 165 -17.60 -7.05 24.18
N GLU A 166 -18.14 -8.27 24.24
CA GLU A 166 -18.39 -9.02 25.48
C GLU A 166 -17.07 -9.45 26.15
N ASP A 167 -16.13 -9.99 25.39
CA ASP A 167 -14.87 -10.55 25.89
C ASP A 167 -13.89 -9.47 26.41
N SER A 168 -13.93 -8.27 25.81
CA SER A 168 -12.93 -7.22 26.08
C SER A 168 -13.33 -6.22 27.17
N ASN A 169 -14.45 -6.44 27.88
CA ASN A 169 -15.03 -5.43 28.78
C ASN A 169 -15.10 -4.04 28.10
N PHE A 170 -15.73 -3.98 26.92
CA PHE A 170 -15.73 -2.83 26.00
C PHE A 170 -16.02 -1.44 26.61
N GLN A 171 -16.70 -1.39 27.76
CA GLN A 171 -16.98 -0.14 28.49
C GLN A 171 -15.78 0.40 29.29
N THR A 172 -14.91 -0.49 29.77
CA THR A 172 -13.78 -0.16 30.65
C THR A 172 -12.47 -0.17 29.87
N ASP A 173 -12.33 -1.09 28.91
CA ASP A 173 -11.08 -1.29 28.18
C ASP A 173 -11.31 -1.30 26.65
N LEU A 174 -11.50 -0.09 26.11
CA LEU A 174 -11.62 0.10 24.65
C LEU A 174 -10.32 -0.28 23.92
N MET A 175 -9.17 -0.14 24.58
CA MET A 175 -7.87 -0.38 23.94
C MET A 175 -7.67 -1.87 23.66
N VAL A 176 -7.96 -2.74 24.64
CA VAL A 176 -7.92 -4.20 24.44
C VAL A 176 -8.87 -4.66 23.33
N PHE A 177 -10.06 -4.06 23.26
CA PHE A 177 -10.99 -4.32 22.16
C PHE A 177 -10.39 -3.95 20.80
N LEU A 178 -9.80 -2.75 20.68
CA LEU A 178 -9.20 -2.27 19.44
C LEU A 178 -7.98 -3.11 19.03
N ASP A 179 -7.15 -3.51 19.98
CA ASP A 179 -6.00 -4.38 19.73
C ASP A 179 -6.46 -5.75 19.22
N THR A 180 -7.45 -6.34 19.87
CA THR A 180 -8.01 -7.64 19.48
C THR A 180 -8.67 -7.56 18.10
N LEU A 181 -9.43 -6.49 17.84
CA LEU A 181 -10.05 -6.25 16.53
C LEU A 181 -8.98 -6.03 15.45
N SER A 182 -7.93 -5.26 15.75
CA SER A 182 -6.81 -5.03 14.85
C SER A 182 -6.12 -6.34 14.49
N GLN A 183 -5.91 -7.25 15.46
CA GLN A 183 -5.35 -8.58 15.20
C GLN A 183 -6.22 -9.40 14.26
N HIS A 184 -7.54 -9.44 14.47
CA HIS A 184 -8.47 -10.15 13.58
C HIS A 184 -8.43 -9.61 12.15
N LEU A 185 -8.42 -8.28 12.00
CA LEU A 185 -8.37 -7.62 10.70
C LEU A 185 -7.04 -7.85 9.99
N ASN A 186 -5.92 -7.69 10.70
CA ASN A 186 -4.58 -7.95 10.15
C ASN A 186 -4.41 -9.42 9.76
N ALA A 187 -4.91 -10.35 10.56
CA ALA A 187 -4.87 -11.77 10.25
C ALA A 187 -5.70 -12.11 9.01
N TYR A 188 -6.91 -11.56 8.92
CA TYR A 188 -7.77 -11.73 7.73
C TYR A 188 -7.10 -11.20 6.46
N VAL A 189 -6.63 -9.95 6.49
CA VAL A 189 -5.98 -9.31 5.33
C VAL A 189 -4.68 -10.04 4.98
N GLY A 190 -3.90 -10.46 5.98
CA GLY A 190 -2.71 -11.26 5.79
C GLY A 190 -2.99 -12.59 5.11
N ARG A 191 -4.04 -13.33 5.52
CA ARG A 191 -4.44 -14.59 4.86
C ARG A 191 -4.93 -14.36 3.44
N LYS A 192 -5.73 -13.32 3.21
CA LYS A 192 -6.21 -12.90 1.89
C LYS A 192 -5.05 -12.55 0.94
N GLU A 193 -4.07 -11.82 1.44
CA GLU A 193 -2.89 -11.44 0.65
C GLU A 193 -1.98 -12.63 0.38
N GLN A 194 -1.74 -13.49 1.37
CA GLN A 194 -1.03 -14.76 1.16
C GLN A 194 -1.68 -15.58 0.05
N LEU A 195 -3.01 -15.72 0.07
CA LEU A 195 -3.75 -16.44 -0.96
C LEU A 195 -3.56 -15.81 -2.35
N ARG A 196 -3.59 -14.48 -2.45
CA ARG A 196 -3.31 -13.76 -3.69
C ARG A 196 -1.88 -14.05 -4.18
N LEU A 197 -0.90 -14.01 -3.29
CA LEU A 197 0.51 -14.28 -3.61
C LEU A 197 0.74 -15.72 -4.06
N VAL A 198 0.05 -16.69 -3.47
CA VAL A 198 0.08 -18.10 -3.93
C VAL A 198 -0.40 -18.19 -5.37
N LYS A 199 -1.56 -17.61 -5.69
CA LYS A 199 -2.12 -17.64 -7.07
C LYS A 199 -1.21 -16.98 -8.10
N VAL A 200 -0.49 -15.93 -7.71
CA VAL A 200 0.41 -15.19 -8.61
C VAL A 200 1.76 -15.89 -8.81
N HIS A 201 2.40 -16.37 -7.73
CA HIS A 201 3.78 -16.89 -7.79
C HIS A 201 3.86 -18.40 -7.97
N HIS A 202 2.76 -19.12 -7.68
CA HIS A 202 2.71 -20.57 -7.70
C HIS A 202 1.64 -21.09 -8.66
N GLN A 203 1.87 -20.92 -9.97
CA GLN A 203 0.97 -21.46 -11.02
C GLN A 203 0.84 -23.00 -10.98
N SER A 204 1.84 -23.70 -10.42
CA SER A 204 1.81 -25.15 -10.22
C SER A 204 0.98 -25.60 -9.02
N VAL A 205 0.53 -24.66 -8.18
CA VAL A 205 -0.30 -24.92 -6.99
C VAL A 205 -1.71 -24.42 -7.27
N GLU A 206 -2.65 -25.34 -7.39
CA GLU A 206 -4.05 -25.01 -7.60
C GLU A 206 -4.73 -24.74 -6.25
N VAL A 207 -5.44 -23.61 -6.17
CA VAL A 207 -6.27 -23.27 -5.00
C VAL A 207 -7.67 -23.83 -5.26
N MET A 208 -7.99 -24.96 -4.63
CA MET A 208 -9.25 -25.66 -4.82
C MET A 208 -10.40 -24.93 -4.12
N GLU A 209 -10.22 -24.63 -2.82
CA GLU A 209 -11.25 -24.00 -2.01
C GLU A 209 -10.65 -22.97 -1.06
N SER A 210 -11.39 -21.89 -0.85
CA SER A 210 -11.15 -20.91 0.21
C SER A 210 -12.48 -20.34 0.67
N ASN A 211 -12.70 -20.28 1.97
CA ASN A 211 -13.86 -19.58 2.52
C ASN A 211 -13.64 -18.06 2.55
N ALA A 212 -14.71 -17.30 2.82
CA ALA A 212 -14.66 -15.83 2.82
C ALA A 212 -13.67 -15.22 3.85
N LEU A 213 -13.47 -15.89 4.99
CA LEU A 213 -12.52 -15.50 6.04
C LEU A 213 -11.07 -15.90 5.72
N CYS A 214 -10.86 -16.67 4.64
CA CYS A 214 -9.59 -17.33 4.32
C CYS A 214 -9.05 -18.15 5.51
N SER A 215 -9.94 -18.73 6.32
CA SER A 215 -9.58 -19.55 7.48
C SER A 215 -9.48 -21.05 7.17
N ILE A 216 -10.01 -21.48 6.02
CA ILE A 216 -9.78 -22.81 5.48
C ILE A 216 -9.31 -22.62 4.05
N LEU A 217 -8.15 -23.18 3.74
CA LEU A 217 -7.54 -23.11 2.42
C LEU A 217 -7.15 -24.52 1.97
N VAL A 218 -7.71 -24.96 0.85
CA VAL A 218 -7.41 -26.25 0.24
C VAL A 218 -6.55 -26.03 -1.00
N LEU A 219 -5.33 -26.55 -0.96
CA LEU A 219 -4.34 -26.45 -2.02
C LEU A 219 -4.12 -27.82 -2.65
N MET A 220 -3.90 -27.85 -3.95
CA MET A 220 -3.52 -29.04 -4.68
C MET A 220 -2.20 -28.79 -5.42
N PHE A 221 -1.24 -29.69 -5.26
CA PHE A 221 0.05 -29.59 -5.95
C PHE A 221 0.60 -30.98 -6.29
N THR A 222 1.47 -31.02 -7.29
CA THR A 222 2.10 -32.26 -7.78
C THR A 222 3.51 -32.43 -7.23
N ILE A 223 3.84 -33.64 -6.80
CA ILE A 223 5.20 -34.02 -6.37
C ILE A 223 6.02 -34.44 -7.60
N PRO A 224 7.17 -33.79 -7.90
CA PRO A 224 7.95 -34.06 -9.10
C PRO A 224 8.47 -35.50 -9.19
N ARG A 225 8.90 -36.07 -8.05
CA ARG A 225 9.57 -37.39 -8.01
C ARG A 225 8.65 -38.56 -8.35
N VAL A 226 7.37 -38.46 -7.96
CA VAL A 226 6.39 -39.55 -8.05
C VAL A 226 5.26 -39.21 -9.05
N LYS A 227 5.22 -37.97 -9.56
CA LYS A 227 4.10 -37.41 -10.35
C LYS A 227 2.73 -37.62 -9.69
N MET A 228 2.72 -37.60 -8.37
CA MET A 228 1.53 -37.78 -7.56
C MET A 228 0.96 -36.43 -7.15
N THR A 229 -0.36 -36.32 -7.16
CA THR A 229 -1.09 -35.15 -6.69
C THR A 229 -1.39 -35.27 -5.20
N VAL A 230 -1.15 -34.20 -4.46
CA VAL A 230 -1.41 -34.12 -3.02
C VAL A 230 -2.38 -32.97 -2.76
N LEU A 231 -3.39 -33.25 -1.95
CA LEU A 231 -4.31 -32.28 -1.41
C LEU A 231 -3.82 -31.84 -0.03
N CYS A 232 -3.64 -30.55 0.16
CA CYS A 232 -3.16 -29.95 1.40
C CYS A 232 -4.23 -29.00 1.93
N MET A 233 -4.83 -29.35 3.07
CA MET A 233 -5.79 -28.49 3.74
C MET A 233 -5.11 -27.75 4.89
N LEU A 234 -5.26 -26.44 4.88
CA LEU A 234 -4.72 -25.52 5.87
C LEU A 234 -5.86 -24.93 6.67
N ASP A 235 -5.82 -25.12 7.99
CA ASP A 235 -6.85 -24.68 8.91
C ASP A 235 -6.28 -23.62 9.88
N TYR A 236 -6.85 -22.43 9.78
CA TYR A 236 -6.56 -21.25 10.59
C TYR A 236 -7.66 -21.08 11.63
N SER A 237 -7.79 -22.06 12.52
CA SER A 237 -8.76 -22.01 13.61
C SER A 237 -8.57 -20.79 14.53
N ASP A 238 -7.34 -20.27 14.60
CA ASP A 238 -7.02 -19.02 15.28
C ASP A 238 -7.19 -17.83 14.31
N HIS A 239 -8.31 -17.12 14.47
CA HIS A 239 -8.65 -16.00 13.60
C HIS A 239 -7.76 -14.77 13.80
N THR A 240 -6.97 -14.71 14.88
CA THR A 240 -5.99 -13.63 15.15
C THR A 240 -4.62 -13.88 14.53
N SER A 241 -4.39 -15.08 14.00
CA SER A 241 -3.11 -15.46 13.40
C SER A 241 -3.16 -15.52 11.87
N CYS A 242 -2.06 -15.10 11.25
CA CYS A 242 -1.80 -15.28 9.82
C CYS A 242 -1.32 -16.69 9.44
N PHE A 243 -1.12 -17.58 10.43
CA PHE A 243 -0.51 -18.89 10.25
C PHE A 243 -1.51 -20.02 10.54
N PRO A 244 -1.48 -21.11 9.76
CA PRO A 244 -2.36 -22.24 10.01
C PRO A 244 -1.94 -22.97 11.29
N LYS A 245 -2.93 -23.41 12.07
CA LYS A 245 -2.70 -24.22 13.29
C LYS A 245 -2.65 -25.71 12.97
N ARG A 246 -3.35 -26.12 11.91
CA ARG A 246 -3.39 -27.50 11.45
C ARG A 246 -3.17 -27.56 9.95
N VAL A 247 -2.44 -28.59 9.54
CA VAL A 247 -2.16 -28.93 8.15
C VAL A 247 -2.49 -30.41 8.00
N SER A 248 -3.44 -30.74 7.14
CA SER A 248 -3.74 -32.13 6.78
C SER A 248 -3.39 -32.37 5.32
N LEU A 249 -2.80 -33.53 5.06
CA LEU A 249 -2.40 -33.97 3.73
C LEU A 249 -3.23 -35.19 3.37
N GLU A 250 -3.85 -35.16 2.20
CA GLU A 250 -4.52 -36.30 1.59
C GLU A 250 -3.81 -36.64 0.29
N SER A 251 -3.43 -37.91 0.14
CA SER A 251 -2.73 -38.44 -1.03
C SER A 251 -3.15 -39.89 -1.27
N GLU A 252 -3.04 -40.34 -2.52
CA GLU A 252 -3.30 -41.75 -2.89
C GLU A 252 -2.36 -42.71 -2.15
N ASP A 253 -1.14 -42.26 -1.83
CA ASP A 253 -0.20 -42.98 -0.99
C ASP A 253 -0.35 -42.55 0.48
N MET A 254 -0.89 -43.45 1.30
CA MET A 254 -1.11 -43.24 2.74
C MET A 254 0.20 -43.12 3.54
N SER A 255 1.36 -43.43 2.95
CA SER A 255 2.68 -43.34 3.62
C SER A 255 3.33 -41.95 3.56
N LEU A 256 2.84 -41.06 2.70
CA LEU A 256 3.38 -39.70 2.56
C LEU A 256 3.30 -38.84 3.84
N PRO A 257 2.18 -38.83 4.58
CA PRO A 257 2.08 -38.03 5.81
C PRO A 257 3.04 -38.50 6.90
N GLU A 258 3.47 -39.77 6.85
CA GLU A 258 4.39 -40.37 7.83
C GLU A 258 5.87 -40.07 7.52
N SER A 259 6.18 -39.62 6.30
CA SER A 259 7.54 -39.26 5.88
C SER A 259 8.09 -38.05 6.66
N GLU A 260 9.33 -38.16 7.13
CA GLU A 260 10.03 -37.08 7.85
C GLU A 260 10.18 -35.80 7.02
N GLU A 261 10.31 -35.93 5.68
CA GLU A 261 10.36 -34.78 4.77
C GLU A 261 9.03 -34.00 4.79
N TRP A 262 7.90 -34.71 4.80
CA TRP A 262 6.58 -34.09 4.81
C TRP A 262 6.19 -33.53 6.18
N LYS A 263 6.61 -34.18 7.27
CA LYS A 263 6.48 -33.59 8.63
C LYS A 263 7.21 -32.25 8.71
N LYS A 264 8.40 -32.15 8.12
CA LYS A 264 9.15 -30.88 8.03
C LYS A 264 8.42 -29.84 7.19
N ASN A 265 7.84 -30.22 6.05
CA ASN A 265 7.04 -29.32 5.21
C ASN A 265 5.76 -28.83 5.92
N CYS A 266 5.08 -29.71 6.67
CA CYS A 266 3.92 -29.33 7.47
C CYS A 266 4.28 -28.31 8.56
N ARG A 267 5.41 -28.51 9.26
CA ARG A 267 5.92 -27.52 10.23
C ARG A 267 6.25 -26.19 9.55
N LEU A 268 6.88 -26.24 8.39
CA LEU A 268 7.21 -25.04 7.62
C LEU A 268 5.95 -24.24 7.25
N LEU A 269 4.87 -24.91 6.86
CA LEU A 269 3.57 -24.28 6.56
C LEU A 269 2.91 -23.65 7.80
N MET A 270 3.16 -24.18 9.01
CA MET A 270 2.66 -23.63 10.27
C MET A 270 3.50 -22.46 10.80
N GLU A 271 4.80 -22.44 10.51
CA GLU A 271 5.74 -21.45 11.05
C GLU A 271 5.99 -20.26 10.11
N THR A 272 5.77 -20.45 8.80
CA THR A 272 6.04 -19.42 7.79
C THR A 272 4.81 -19.11 6.95
N PRO A 273 4.71 -17.89 6.37
CA PRO A 273 3.60 -17.56 5.49
C PRO A 273 3.52 -18.53 4.31
N VAL A 274 2.32 -18.97 3.94
CA VAL A 274 2.11 -20.07 2.99
C VAL A 274 2.82 -19.84 1.66
N HIS A 275 2.75 -18.63 1.10
CA HIS A 275 3.44 -18.31 -0.15
C HIS A 275 4.98 -18.45 -0.04
N GLN A 276 5.57 -18.16 1.12
CA GLN A 276 7.00 -18.35 1.38
C GLN A 276 7.33 -19.82 1.65
N ALA A 277 6.48 -20.51 2.41
CA ALA A 277 6.60 -21.95 2.66
C ALA A 277 6.61 -22.73 1.34
N LEU A 278 5.67 -22.46 0.44
CA LEU A 278 5.60 -23.07 -0.89
C LEU A 278 6.83 -22.72 -1.74
N SER A 279 7.33 -21.48 -1.68
CA SER A 279 8.58 -21.10 -2.33
C SER A 279 9.78 -21.88 -1.81
N ALA A 280 9.84 -22.14 -0.50
CA ALA A 280 10.86 -22.99 0.10
C ALA A 280 10.69 -24.47 -0.29
N MET A 281 9.47 -25.00 -0.27
CA MET A 281 9.16 -26.36 -0.71
C MET A 281 9.53 -26.60 -2.18
N ARG A 282 9.29 -25.61 -3.06
CA ARG A 282 9.73 -25.65 -4.46
C ARG A 282 11.25 -25.70 -4.56
N ARG A 283 11.97 -24.86 -3.81
CA ARG A 283 13.45 -24.87 -3.78
C ARG A 283 14.02 -26.20 -3.26
N MET A 284 13.33 -26.87 -2.35
CA MET A 284 13.69 -28.19 -1.85
C MET A 284 13.33 -29.34 -2.82
N GLY A 285 12.60 -29.04 -3.91
CA GLY A 285 12.15 -30.03 -4.89
C GLY A 285 10.98 -30.90 -4.39
N SER A 286 10.28 -30.49 -3.33
CA SER A 286 9.11 -31.20 -2.81
C SER A 286 7.85 -30.97 -3.65
N ILE A 287 7.77 -29.83 -4.34
CA ILE A 287 6.68 -29.46 -5.24
C ILE A 287 7.25 -28.86 -6.54
N VAL A 288 6.44 -28.86 -7.60
CA VAL A 288 6.77 -28.28 -8.92
C VAL A 288 6.84 -26.74 -8.86
#